data_AF-A0A267T6X0-F1
#
_entry.id   AF-A0A267T6X0-F1
#
_cell.length_a   1.000
_cell.length_b   1.000
_cell.length_c   1.000
_cell.angle_alpha   90.00
_cell.angle_beta   90.00
_cell.angle_gamma   90.00
#
_symmetry.space_group_name_H-M   'P 1'
#
loop_
_entity.id
_entity.type
_entity.pdbx_description
1 polymer ?
#
loop_
_entity_poly.entity_id
_entity_poly.type
_entity_poly.pdbx_seq_one_letter_code
_entity_poly.pdbx_strand_id
1 'polypeptide(L)'
;MKQLFLWACASLIGVQSFAQTDKLWYDSPAKTWVEALPIGNGHLGAMVFGRTGKELIQLNHTDFWSGAPKDWNNHNAAQYFPEVKALMKQKKYAEAEELSKKLQGAFTQSYQPLADLTMTFSDTTQIGEYYRDLDLNTSTTHVRYSTPKATYERELLVSFPDKAMAMRLTANGGRSLGFTIGASSLMKNKVWVDGNILKIRLKAPKHVEPNYRGGFKPEEAVQYDDWNGEGMEAEVWVQIKSATGKVSVKDNQLVLENASEAEVYVVAATSYNGRFKSPGLEGLEPSKQAGEWMRLASGRSYESIRKMHYQDYHALYGRVDLALESKGTANIPTDKRIVNYAKDADPQMVALLFNYGRYLLISSSRHGGQAANLQGIWNNMVRPPWSSNYTTNINVQMNYWPAEMCNLSPLTEPLMNLIKDLSVNG
;
A
#
# COMPACT_ATOMS: atom_id res chain seq x y z
N MET A 1 -68.82 -14.81 37.53
CA MET A 1 -67.37 -14.72 37.23
C MET A 1 -67.16 -15.11 35.78
N LYS A 2 -66.86 -14.14 34.90
CA LYS A 2 -66.59 -14.37 33.47
C LYS A 2 -65.08 -14.48 33.28
N GLN A 3 -64.60 -15.61 32.74
CA GLN A 3 -63.19 -15.78 32.35
C GLN A 3 -62.99 -15.27 30.92
N LEU A 4 -62.10 -14.28 30.77
CA LEU A 4 -61.59 -13.83 29.47
C LEU A 4 -60.42 -14.73 29.06
N PHE A 5 -60.50 -15.37 27.88
CA PHE A 5 -59.37 -15.96 27.20
C PHE A 5 -58.66 -14.88 26.37
N LEU A 6 -57.41 -14.58 26.69
CA LEU A 6 -56.52 -13.77 25.84
C LEU A 6 -55.78 -14.70 24.87
N TRP A 7 -56.01 -14.52 23.58
CA TRP A 7 -55.19 -15.06 22.50
C TRP A 7 -53.93 -14.21 22.35
N ALA A 8 -52.76 -14.81 22.55
CA ALA A 8 -51.48 -14.19 22.23
C ALA A 8 -51.14 -14.49 20.76
N CYS A 9 -51.28 -13.48 19.89
CA CYS A 9 -50.70 -13.50 18.55
C CYS A 9 -49.18 -13.40 18.67
N ALA A 10 -48.47 -14.48 18.38
CA ALA A 10 -47.02 -14.46 18.20
C ALA A 10 -46.71 -13.85 16.82
N SER A 11 -46.33 -12.58 16.81
CA SER A 11 -45.77 -11.92 15.64
C SER A 11 -44.38 -12.53 15.36
N LEU A 12 -44.27 -13.33 14.31
CA LEU A 12 -42.99 -13.72 13.74
C LEU A 12 -42.34 -12.46 13.15
N ILE A 13 -41.49 -11.80 13.94
CA ILE A 13 -40.56 -10.79 13.43
C ILE A 13 -39.52 -11.56 12.63
N GLY A 14 -39.65 -11.54 11.30
CA GLY A 14 -38.61 -12.02 10.40
C GLY A 14 -37.34 -11.20 10.64
N VAL A 15 -36.32 -11.82 11.23
CA VAL A 15 -34.98 -11.23 11.28
C VAL A 15 -34.49 -11.13 9.84
N GLN A 16 -34.46 -9.92 9.27
CA GLN A 16 -33.75 -9.69 8.02
C GLN A 16 -32.28 -10.09 8.24
N SER A 17 -31.80 -11.05 7.45
CA SER A 17 -30.42 -11.53 7.50
C SER A 17 -29.49 -10.43 6.97
N PHE A 18 -28.80 -9.74 7.86
CA PHE A 18 -27.71 -8.82 7.53
C PHE A 18 -26.42 -9.61 7.28
N ALA A 19 -26.38 -10.44 6.24
CA ALA A 19 -25.13 -11.02 5.78
C ALA A 19 -24.35 -9.94 5.00
N GLN A 20 -23.65 -9.07 5.72
CA GLN A 20 -22.67 -8.15 5.13
C GLN A 20 -21.34 -8.87 4.90
N THR A 21 -20.77 -8.68 3.71
CA THR A 21 -19.41 -9.12 3.42
C THR A 21 -18.52 -7.88 3.28
N ASP A 22 -17.59 -7.68 4.21
CA ASP A 22 -16.56 -6.62 4.14
C ASP A 22 -15.43 -7.04 3.19
N LYS A 23 -15.79 -7.43 1.97
CA LYS A 23 -14.87 -7.96 0.97
C LYS A 23 -15.00 -7.22 -0.36
N LEU A 24 -13.86 -6.80 -0.89
CA LEU A 24 -13.74 -6.49 -2.32
C LEU A 24 -13.33 -7.78 -3.01
N TRP A 25 -14.17 -8.34 -3.88
CA TRP A 25 -13.88 -9.63 -4.51
C TRP A 25 -14.15 -9.63 -6.01
N TYR A 26 -13.42 -10.47 -6.72
CA TYR A 26 -13.38 -10.52 -8.19
C TYR A 26 -13.23 -11.95 -8.68
N ASP A 27 -13.80 -12.23 -9.85
CA ASP A 27 -13.77 -13.53 -10.54
C ASP A 27 -12.68 -13.60 -11.63
N SER A 28 -11.78 -12.61 -11.69
CA SER A 28 -10.63 -12.62 -12.59
C SER A 28 -9.41 -11.87 -12.02
N PRO A 29 -8.18 -12.23 -12.43
CA PRO A 29 -6.97 -11.49 -12.04
C PRO A 29 -6.98 -10.04 -12.52
N ALA A 30 -6.25 -9.17 -11.80
CA ALA A 30 -6.01 -7.81 -12.24
C ALA A 30 -5.17 -7.78 -13.53
N LYS A 31 -5.65 -7.02 -14.51
CA LYS A 31 -4.95 -6.72 -15.77
C LYS A 31 -4.16 -5.43 -15.63
N THR A 32 -4.73 -4.44 -14.94
CA THR A 32 -4.11 -3.12 -14.72
C THR A 32 -3.92 -2.83 -13.23
N TRP A 33 -3.10 -1.82 -12.92
CA TRP A 33 -2.75 -1.47 -11.54
C TRP A 33 -3.96 -1.11 -10.67
N VAL A 34 -4.93 -0.38 -11.23
CA VAL A 34 -6.13 0.06 -10.50
C VAL A 34 -7.12 -1.08 -10.21
N GLU A 35 -6.90 -2.26 -10.78
CA GLU A 35 -7.66 -3.48 -10.48
C GLU A 35 -6.98 -4.34 -9.40
N ALA A 36 -5.70 -4.09 -9.10
CA ALA A 36 -4.95 -4.80 -8.07
C ALA A 36 -5.39 -4.36 -6.67
N LEU A 37 -5.24 -5.26 -5.70
CA LEU A 37 -5.72 -5.05 -4.34
C LEU A 37 -4.62 -4.40 -3.47
N PRO A 38 -4.88 -3.23 -2.86
CA PRO A 38 -3.91 -2.60 -1.96
C PRO A 38 -3.92 -3.29 -0.60
N ILE A 39 -2.75 -3.52 -0.05
CA ILE A 39 -2.54 -3.94 1.34
C ILE A 39 -1.33 -3.20 1.93
N GLY A 40 -1.31 -2.99 3.24
CA GLY A 40 -0.19 -2.31 3.89
C GLY A 40 -0.29 -2.25 5.40
N ASN A 41 0.82 -1.92 6.04
CA ASN A 41 0.92 -1.75 7.49
C ASN A 41 1.26 -0.31 7.91
N GLY A 42 1.02 0.66 7.03
CA GLY A 42 1.43 2.07 7.19
C GLY A 42 2.91 2.35 6.92
N HIS A 43 3.73 1.32 6.71
CA HIS A 43 5.15 1.43 6.37
C HIS A 43 5.42 0.79 5.00
N LEU A 44 5.26 -0.53 4.92
CA LEU A 44 5.31 -1.31 3.69
C LEU A 44 3.89 -1.39 3.10
N GLY A 45 3.78 -1.08 1.81
CA GLY A 45 2.57 -1.22 1.02
C GLY A 45 2.78 -2.17 -0.14
N ALA A 46 1.72 -2.82 -0.59
CA ALA A 46 1.74 -3.67 -1.76
C ALA A 46 0.44 -3.59 -2.57
N MET A 47 0.57 -3.76 -3.89
CA MET A 47 -0.55 -3.95 -4.81
C MET A 47 -0.49 -5.36 -5.38
N VAL A 48 -1.50 -6.18 -5.08
CA VAL A 48 -1.55 -7.62 -5.40
C VAL A 48 -2.42 -7.87 -6.63
N PHE A 49 -1.85 -8.44 -7.69
CA PHE A 49 -2.56 -8.61 -8.97
C PHE A 49 -3.41 -9.88 -9.03
N GLY A 50 -3.03 -10.93 -8.29
CA GLY A 50 -3.78 -12.18 -8.22
C GLY A 50 -3.65 -13.05 -9.47
N ARG A 51 -2.61 -12.90 -10.27
CA ARG A 51 -2.40 -13.70 -11.49
C ARG A 51 -1.98 -15.14 -11.16
N THR A 52 -2.54 -16.09 -11.90
CA THR A 52 -2.30 -17.54 -11.70
C THR A 52 -1.01 -18.05 -12.34
N GLY A 53 -0.47 -17.33 -13.33
CA GLY A 53 0.78 -17.70 -14.00
C GLY A 53 1.97 -16.88 -13.51
N LYS A 54 2.01 -15.60 -13.89
CA LYS A 54 3.06 -14.66 -13.47
C LYS A 54 2.45 -13.63 -12.53
N GLU A 55 2.39 -13.96 -11.25
CA GLU A 55 1.97 -13.03 -10.20
C GLU A 55 2.87 -11.82 -10.15
N LEU A 56 2.28 -10.67 -9.85
CA LEU A 56 2.96 -9.41 -9.67
C LEU A 56 2.50 -8.80 -8.35
N ILE A 57 3.44 -8.59 -7.44
CA ILE A 57 3.22 -7.86 -6.20
C ILE A 57 4.13 -6.64 -6.25
N GLN A 58 3.55 -5.46 -6.43
CA GLN A 58 4.32 -4.21 -6.49
C GLN A 58 4.41 -3.60 -5.11
N LEU A 59 5.61 -3.28 -4.66
CA LEU A 59 5.90 -2.83 -3.31
C LEU A 59 6.17 -1.32 -3.26
N ASN A 60 5.85 -0.76 -2.11
CA ASN A 60 6.13 0.61 -1.74
C ASN A 60 6.59 0.69 -0.29
N HIS A 61 7.33 1.74 0.06
CA HIS A 61 7.69 2.04 1.44
C HIS A 61 7.44 3.52 1.73
N THR A 62 6.74 3.85 2.82
CA THR A 62 6.28 5.20 3.16
C THR A 62 7.39 6.26 3.17
N ASP A 63 8.61 5.86 3.58
CA ASP A 63 9.79 6.74 3.60
C ASP A 63 10.51 6.89 2.25
N PHE A 64 10.17 6.10 1.22
CA PHE A 64 10.98 6.04 0.00
C PHE A 64 10.60 7.13 -1.01
N TRP A 65 11.34 8.24 -0.94
CA TRP A 65 11.16 9.43 -1.77
C TRP A 65 12.44 9.78 -2.54
N SER A 66 12.27 10.56 -3.61
CA SER A 66 13.40 11.19 -4.29
C SER A 66 13.96 12.38 -3.51
N GLY A 67 15.22 12.71 -3.80
CA GLY A 67 15.93 13.86 -3.24
C GLY A 67 16.32 13.74 -1.77
N ALA A 68 16.70 14.89 -1.22
CA ALA A 68 17.21 15.04 0.14
C ALA A 68 16.84 16.43 0.69
N PRO A 69 16.89 16.65 2.01
CA PRO A 69 16.64 17.96 2.60
C PRO A 69 17.59 19.03 2.05
N LYS A 70 17.04 20.18 1.66
CA LYS A 70 17.77 21.34 1.12
C LYS A 70 17.13 22.63 1.65
N ASP A 71 17.80 23.76 1.49
CA ASP A 71 17.17 25.06 1.70
C ASP A 71 16.33 25.40 0.46
N TRP A 72 15.02 25.26 0.59
CA TRP A 72 14.06 25.51 -0.49
C TRP A 72 13.53 26.95 -0.49
N ASN A 73 13.94 27.77 0.48
CA ASN A 73 13.44 29.12 0.64
C ASN A 73 13.93 30.02 -0.49
N ASN A 74 13.02 30.84 -1.02
CA ASN A 74 13.38 31.95 -1.87
C ASN A 74 13.70 33.18 -1.01
N HIS A 75 14.97 33.36 -0.66
CA HIS A 75 15.46 34.48 0.15
C HIS A 75 15.18 35.86 -0.45
N ASN A 76 14.89 35.92 -1.75
CA ASN A 76 14.53 37.17 -2.43
C ASN A 76 13.02 37.47 -2.37
N ALA A 77 12.16 36.53 -1.96
CA ALA A 77 10.71 36.71 -2.05
C ALA A 77 10.19 37.91 -1.24
N ALA A 78 10.69 38.10 -0.01
CA ALA A 78 10.18 39.12 0.89
C ALA A 78 10.26 40.55 0.32
N GLN A 79 11.25 40.85 -0.53
CA GLN A 79 11.45 42.18 -1.10
C GLN A 79 10.35 42.58 -2.10
N TYR A 80 9.71 41.60 -2.77
CA TYR A 80 8.68 41.86 -3.79
C TYR A 80 7.28 41.99 -3.19
N PHE A 81 7.05 41.45 -1.98
CA PHE A 81 5.73 41.41 -1.36
C PHE A 81 5.07 42.80 -1.15
N PRO A 82 5.78 43.87 -0.75
CA PRO A 82 5.19 45.21 -0.64
C PRO A 82 4.60 45.73 -1.97
N GLU A 83 5.29 45.49 -3.08
CA GLU A 83 4.86 45.95 -4.40
C GLU A 83 3.68 45.13 -4.93
N VAL A 84 3.69 43.79 -4.75
CA VAL A 84 2.53 42.94 -5.05
C VAL A 84 1.28 43.47 -4.34
N LYS A 85 1.37 43.79 -3.04
CA LYS A 85 0.25 44.39 -2.29
C LYS A 85 -0.18 45.74 -2.86
N ALA A 86 0.76 46.59 -3.29
CA ALA A 86 0.45 47.89 -3.88
C ALA A 86 -0.31 47.76 -5.20
N LEU A 87 0.11 46.83 -6.07
CA LEU A 87 -0.57 46.52 -7.33
C LEU A 87 -1.98 45.96 -7.08
N MET A 88 -2.14 45.05 -6.12
CA MET A 88 -3.45 44.54 -5.72
C MET A 88 -4.40 45.64 -5.23
N LYS A 89 -3.92 46.59 -4.42
CA LYS A 89 -4.71 47.76 -3.97
C LYS A 89 -5.13 48.67 -5.12
N GLN A 90 -4.29 48.79 -6.14
CA GLN A 90 -4.58 49.52 -7.38
C GLN A 90 -5.45 48.72 -8.37
N LYS A 91 -5.87 47.49 -8.02
CA LYS A 91 -6.61 46.57 -8.90
C LYS A 91 -5.86 46.20 -10.19
N LYS A 92 -4.53 46.28 -10.15
CA LYS A 92 -3.60 45.92 -11.23
C LYS A 92 -3.25 44.43 -11.16
N TYR A 93 -4.24 43.59 -11.41
CA TYR A 93 -4.14 42.14 -11.12
C TYR A 93 -3.12 41.42 -12.02
N ALA A 94 -3.02 41.77 -13.30
CA ALA A 94 -2.08 41.14 -14.22
C ALA A 94 -0.62 41.43 -13.82
N GLU A 95 -0.30 42.68 -13.50
CA GLU A 95 1.03 43.03 -12.99
C GLU A 95 1.31 42.38 -11.62
N ALA A 96 0.31 42.30 -10.74
CA ALA A 96 0.45 41.65 -9.44
C ALA A 96 0.72 40.14 -9.58
N GLU A 97 0.02 39.47 -10.51
CA GLU A 97 0.21 38.04 -10.80
C GLU A 97 1.61 37.78 -11.35
N GLU A 98 2.06 38.55 -12.35
CA GLU A 98 3.41 38.40 -12.91
C GLU A 98 4.48 38.61 -11.85
N LEU A 99 4.36 39.64 -11.02
CA LEU A 99 5.31 39.91 -9.94
C LEU A 99 5.28 38.82 -8.86
N SER A 100 4.11 38.25 -8.57
CA SER A 100 3.94 37.19 -7.56
C SER A 100 4.74 35.92 -7.87
N LYS A 101 5.06 35.66 -9.14
CA LYS A 101 5.95 34.54 -9.53
C LYS A 101 7.34 34.65 -8.89
N LYS A 102 7.81 35.86 -8.60
CA LYS A 102 9.08 36.09 -7.88
C LYS A 102 9.03 35.71 -6.39
N LEU A 103 7.84 35.40 -5.86
CA LEU A 103 7.63 34.91 -4.49
C LEU A 103 7.71 33.38 -4.38
N GLN A 104 7.71 32.66 -5.50
CA GLN A 104 7.63 31.20 -5.52
C GLN A 104 8.99 30.54 -5.23
N GLY A 105 8.95 29.27 -4.82
CA GLY A 105 10.11 28.42 -4.60
C GLY A 105 10.13 27.21 -5.55
N ALA A 106 11.02 26.26 -5.27
CA ALA A 106 11.11 25.03 -6.03
C ALA A 106 9.90 24.10 -5.78
N PHE A 107 9.65 23.19 -6.71
CA PHE A 107 8.66 22.12 -6.52
C PHE A 107 9.17 21.05 -5.55
N THR A 108 8.24 20.35 -4.90
CA THR A 108 8.55 19.23 -4.00
C THR A 108 9.15 18.05 -4.76
N GLN A 109 9.85 17.17 -4.04
CA GLN A 109 10.25 15.86 -4.56
C GLN A 109 9.06 14.90 -4.70
N SER A 110 9.29 13.74 -5.30
CA SER A 110 8.25 12.75 -5.63
C SER A 110 8.40 11.45 -4.86
N TYR A 111 7.28 10.87 -4.43
CA TYR A 111 7.20 9.54 -3.83
C TYR A 111 7.57 8.46 -4.85
N GLN A 112 8.36 7.45 -4.45
CA GLN A 112 8.94 6.50 -5.40
C GLN A 112 8.37 5.08 -5.24
N PRO A 113 8.21 4.32 -6.36
CA PRO A 113 7.93 2.90 -6.30
C PRO A 113 9.16 2.16 -5.76
N LEU A 114 8.95 1.12 -4.95
CA LEU A 114 10.06 0.39 -4.34
C LEU A 114 10.54 -0.75 -5.26
N ALA A 115 9.85 -1.89 -5.25
CA ALA A 115 10.27 -3.07 -6.01
C ALA A 115 9.07 -3.90 -6.45
N ASP A 116 9.22 -4.60 -7.56
CA ASP A 116 8.25 -5.55 -8.07
C ASP A 116 8.73 -6.97 -7.75
N LEU A 117 7.92 -7.72 -7.00
CA LEU A 117 8.09 -9.16 -6.84
C LEU A 117 7.28 -9.88 -7.90
N THR A 118 7.97 -10.71 -8.67
CA THR A 118 7.36 -11.55 -9.70
C THR A 118 7.44 -13.00 -9.26
N MET A 119 6.30 -13.69 -9.21
CA MET A 119 6.26 -15.14 -8.98
C MET A 119 5.75 -15.85 -10.24
N THR A 120 6.59 -16.70 -10.82
CA THR A 120 6.23 -17.51 -11.98
C THR A 120 5.89 -18.92 -11.51
N PHE A 121 4.62 -19.31 -11.57
CA PHE A 121 4.14 -20.62 -11.16
C PHE A 121 4.32 -21.66 -12.26
N SER A 122 4.73 -22.88 -11.87
CA SER A 122 5.05 -23.95 -12.82
C SER A 122 3.83 -24.61 -13.48
N ASP A 123 2.63 -24.47 -12.89
CA ASP A 123 1.38 -25.01 -13.44
C ASP A 123 0.36 -23.89 -13.69
N THR A 124 0.15 -23.59 -14.96
CA THR A 124 -0.79 -22.56 -15.42
C THR A 124 -1.85 -23.14 -16.37
N THR A 125 -1.98 -24.47 -16.41
CA THR A 125 -2.77 -25.16 -17.43
C THR A 125 -4.22 -25.32 -16.99
N GLN A 126 -5.15 -25.00 -17.89
CA GLN A 126 -6.60 -25.22 -17.70
C GLN A 126 -7.11 -24.66 -16.35
N ILE A 127 -6.88 -23.37 -16.12
CA ILE A 127 -7.39 -22.67 -14.93
C ILE A 127 -8.92 -22.75 -14.94
N GLY A 128 -9.47 -23.37 -13.89
CA GLY A 128 -10.91 -23.51 -13.65
C GLY A 128 -11.47 -22.33 -12.86
N GLU A 129 -12.28 -22.64 -11.85
CA GLU A 129 -12.89 -21.65 -10.97
C GLU A 129 -11.82 -20.75 -10.35
N TYR A 130 -11.96 -19.44 -10.52
CA TYR A 130 -11.04 -18.43 -10.01
C TYR A 130 -11.76 -17.50 -9.04
N TYR A 131 -11.08 -17.13 -7.98
CA TYR A 131 -11.52 -16.16 -6.98
C TYR A 131 -10.33 -15.35 -6.47
N ARG A 132 -10.52 -14.04 -6.30
CA ARG A 132 -9.64 -13.23 -5.44
C ARG A 132 -10.45 -12.26 -4.60
N ASP A 133 -9.96 -11.95 -3.41
CA ASP A 133 -10.54 -10.92 -2.56
C ASP A 133 -9.49 -10.11 -1.79
N LEU A 134 -9.95 -8.99 -1.27
CA LEU A 134 -9.39 -8.30 -0.11
C LEU A 134 -10.46 -8.32 0.97
N ASP A 135 -10.17 -9.00 2.07
CA ASP A 135 -11.01 -9.02 3.27
C ASP A 135 -10.63 -7.86 4.19
N LEU A 136 -11.54 -6.89 4.33
CA LEU A 136 -11.32 -5.70 5.14
C LEU A 136 -11.45 -5.98 6.63
N ASN A 137 -12.06 -7.09 7.07
CA ASN A 137 -12.16 -7.42 8.49
C ASN A 137 -10.84 -8.01 9.02
N THR A 138 -10.08 -8.67 8.15
CA THR A 138 -8.80 -9.30 8.50
C THR A 138 -7.59 -8.58 7.93
N SER A 139 -7.77 -7.66 6.98
CA SER A 139 -6.67 -7.03 6.22
C SER A 139 -5.79 -8.10 5.58
N THR A 140 -6.42 -8.96 4.78
CA THR A 140 -5.75 -10.06 4.06
C THR A 140 -6.30 -10.18 2.66
N THR A 141 -5.43 -10.45 1.69
CA THR A 141 -5.87 -10.79 0.32
C THR A 141 -5.83 -12.29 0.11
N HIS A 142 -6.85 -12.84 -0.54
CA HIS A 142 -6.88 -14.25 -0.93
C HIS A 142 -6.93 -14.40 -2.44
N VAL A 143 -6.30 -15.45 -2.95
CA VAL A 143 -6.47 -15.92 -4.32
C VAL A 143 -6.66 -17.43 -4.27
N ARG A 144 -7.71 -17.91 -4.92
CA ARG A 144 -7.99 -19.34 -5.06
C ARG A 144 -8.26 -19.66 -6.52
N TYR A 145 -7.64 -20.71 -7.02
CA TYR A 145 -7.97 -21.24 -8.33
C TYR A 145 -7.72 -22.75 -8.42
N SER A 146 -8.40 -23.42 -9.34
CA SER A 146 -8.22 -24.85 -9.59
C SER A 146 -7.58 -25.11 -10.96
N THR A 147 -6.88 -26.23 -11.03
CA THR A 147 -6.55 -26.94 -12.28
C THR A 147 -7.18 -28.34 -12.19
N PRO A 148 -7.19 -29.15 -13.26
CA PRO A 148 -7.73 -30.51 -13.18
C PRO A 148 -7.07 -31.41 -12.12
N LYS A 149 -5.91 -31.02 -11.57
CA LYS A 149 -5.10 -31.83 -10.66
C LYS A 149 -5.04 -31.30 -9.23
N ALA A 150 -5.23 -30.01 -9.01
CA ALA A 150 -5.06 -29.39 -7.70
C ALA A 150 -5.85 -28.07 -7.57
N THR A 151 -6.17 -27.72 -6.33
CA THR A 151 -6.61 -26.38 -5.95
C THR A 151 -5.44 -25.65 -5.31
N TYR A 152 -5.20 -24.43 -5.75
CA TYR A 152 -4.15 -23.54 -5.25
C TYR A 152 -4.78 -22.39 -4.48
N GLU A 153 -4.23 -22.09 -3.31
CA GLU A 153 -4.63 -20.96 -2.49
C GLU A 153 -3.43 -20.12 -2.11
N ARG A 154 -3.64 -18.80 -2.05
CA ARG A 154 -2.66 -17.82 -1.58
C ARG A 154 -3.37 -16.88 -0.63
N GLU A 155 -2.86 -16.76 0.58
CA GLU A 155 -3.28 -15.75 1.57
C GLU A 155 -2.09 -14.85 1.86
N LEU A 156 -2.27 -13.53 1.76
CA LEU A 156 -1.20 -12.56 1.95
C LEU A 156 -1.66 -11.46 2.91
N LEU A 157 -0.76 -11.08 3.82
CA LEU A 157 -0.93 -9.98 4.76
C LEU A 157 0.32 -9.11 4.84
N VAL A 158 0.17 -7.89 5.34
CA VAL A 158 1.29 -7.01 5.72
C VAL A 158 1.15 -6.64 7.19
N SER A 159 1.93 -7.29 8.04
CA SER A 159 1.84 -7.18 9.51
C SER A 159 2.52 -5.91 10.02
N PHE A 160 1.79 -5.09 10.76
CA PHE A 160 2.37 -3.96 11.49
C PHE A 160 3.26 -4.41 12.67
N PRO A 161 2.84 -5.36 13.54
CA PRO A 161 3.68 -5.85 14.63
C PRO A 161 5.00 -6.46 14.18
N ASP A 162 5.00 -7.21 13.07
CA ASP A 162 6.18 -7.96 12.61
C ASP A 162 7.03 -7.20 11.59
N LYS A 163 6.60 -6.01 11.15
CA LYS A 163 7.28 -5.20 10.11
C LYS A 163 7.57 -6.01 8.83
N ALA A 164 6.67 -6.91 8.49
CA ALA A 164 6.86 -7.85 7.38
C ALA A 164 5.55 -8.12 6.65
N MET A 165 5.65 -8.33 5.34
CA MET A 165 4.65 -9.05 4.58
C MET A 165 4.88 -10.55 4.73
N ALA A 166 3.80 -11.30 4.93
CA ALA A 166 3.82 -12.75 4.98
C ALA A 166 2.75 -13.29 4.03
N MET A 167 3.08 -14.35 3.30
CA MET A 167 2.16 -15.02 2.40
C MET A 167 2.24 -16.52 2.59
N ARG A 168 1.08 -17.17 2.74
CA ARG A 168 0.94 -18.62 2.74
C ARG A 168 0.42 -19.08 1.38
N LEU A 169 1.06 -20.10 0.82
CA LEU A 169 0.64 -20.75 -0.41
C LEU A 169 0.40 -22.23 -0.13
N THR A 170 -0.70 -22.77 -0.65
CA THR A 170 -1.03 -24.20 -0.54
C THR A 170 -1.42 -24.77 -1.90
N ALA A 171 -1.14 -26.05 -2.11
CA ALA A 171 -1.64 -26.86 -3.21
C ALA A 171 -2.27 -28.13 -2.66
N ASN A 172 -3.57 -28.31 -2.88
CA ASN A 172 -4.34 -29.45 -2.43
C ASN A 172 -4.74 -30.31 -3.63
N GLY A 173 -4.31 -31.58 -3.67
CA GLY A 173 -4.63 -32.52 -4.76
C GLY A 173 -3.43 -33.36 -5.20
N GLY A 174 -3.45 -33.81 -6.45
CA GLY A 174 -2.44 -34.71 -7.03
C GLY A 174 -1.19 -34.02 -7.59
N ARG A 175 -1.02 -32.70 -7.38
CA ARG A 175 0.13 -31.92 -7.86
C ARG A 175 0.73 -31.08 -6.73
N SER A 176 2.04 -30.94 -6.74
CA SER A 176 2.80 -30.09 -5.83
C SER A 176 2.89 -28.64 -6.32
N LEU A 177 2.87 -27.71 -5.36
CA LEU A 177 3.23 -26.31 -5.51
C LEU A 177 4.70 -26.16 -5.96
N GLY A 178 4.92 -25.34 -6.98
CA GLY A 178 6.23 -24.94 -7.44
C GLY A 178 6.19 -23.59 -8.15
N PHE A 179 7.18 -22.74 -7.86
CA PHE A 179 7.29 -21.40 -8.44
C PHE A 179 8.72 -20.87 -8.34
N THR A 180 9.01 -19.88 -9.17
CA THR A 180 10.23 -19.06 -9.07
C THR A 180 9.86 -17.63 -8.70
N ILE A 181 10.49 -17.07 -7.67
CA ILE A 181 10.31 -15.68 -7.25
C ILE A 181 11.57 -14.85 -7.51
N GLY A 182 11.38 -13.72 -8.19
CA GLY A 182 12.43 -12.74 -8.48
C GLY A 182 11.99 -11.33 -8.11
N ALA A 183 12.96 -10.41 -8.01
CA ALA A 183 12.74 -9.01 -7.71
C ALA A 183 13.27 -8.12 -8.84
N SER A 184 12.60 -7.00 -9.09
CA SER A 184 13.04 -5.96 -10.02
C SER A 184 12.56 -4.58 -9.53
N SER A 185 13.00 -3.50 -10.16
CA SER A 185 12.52 -2.16 -9.81
C SER A 185 12.69 -1.18 -10.98
N LEU A 186 11.86 -0.13 -10.98
CA LEU A 186 12.04 1.05 -11.83
C LEU A 186 13.19 1.96 -11.33
N MET A 187 13.67 1.76 -10.11
CA MET A 187 14.79 2.48 -9.52
C MET A 187 16.14 1.89 -9.94
N LYS A 188 17.22 2.66 -9.80
CA LYS A 188 18.60 2.13 -9.86
C LYS A 188 18.74 1.05 -8.79
N ASN A 189 19.10 -0.18 -9.18
CA ASN A 189 19.08 -1.32 -8.26
C ASN A 189 20.19 -2.36 -8.51
N LYS A 190 20.40 -3.22 -7.52
CA LYS A 190 21.23 -4.43 -7.58
C LYS A 190 20.46 -5.58 -6.95
N VAL A 191 20.42 -6.74 -7.61
CA VAL A 191 19.73 -7.95 -7.14
C VAL A 191 20.75 -9.07 -6.95
N TRP A 192 20.69 -9.75 -5.82
CA TRP A 192 21.52 -10.92 -5.55
C TRP A 192 20.81 -11.87 -4.58
N VAL A 193 21.35 -13.07 -4.43
CA VAL A 193 20.90 -14.03 -3.42
C VAL A 193 22.06 -14.34 -2.49
N ASP A 194 21.79 -14.33 -1.19
CA ASP A 194 22.74 -14.63 -0.13
C ASP A 194 22.14 -15.70 0.78
N GLY A 195 22.75 -16.89 0.76
CA GLY A 195 22.12 -18.11 1.29
C GLY A 195 20.80 -18.41 0.58
N ASN A 196 19.69 -18.41 1.32
CA ASN A 196 18.32 -18.59 0.81
C ASN A 196 17.49 -17.30 0.90
N ILE A 197 18.14 -16.14 0.85
CA ILE A 197 17.48 -14.83 0.91
C ILE A 197 17.76 -14.08 -0.39
N LEU A 198 16.71 -13.80 -1.15
CA LEU A 198 16.76 -12.89 -2.29
C LEU A 198 16.76 -11.45 -1.78
N LYS A 199 17.72 -10.65 -2.25
CA LYS A 199 17.92 -9.27 -1.82
C LYS A 199 17.93 -8.36 -3.05
N ILE A 200 17.26 -7.22 -2.93
CA ILE A 200 17.36 -6.11 -3.88
C ILE A 200 17.69 -4.83 -3.12
N ARG A 201 18.81 -4.19 -3.48
CA ARG A 201 19.21 -2.86 -2.99
C ARG A 201 18.87 -1.82 -4.04
N LEU A 202 18.30 -0.72 -3.60
CA LEU A 202 17.70 0.31 -4.43
C LEU A 202 18.29 1.67 -4.08
N LYS A 203 18.42 2.55 -5.06
CA LYS A 203 18.75 3.96 -4.90
C LYS A 203 17.63 4.78 -5.53
N ALA A 204 17.01 5.66 -4.77
CA ALA A 204 16.07 6.66 -5.27
C ALA A 204 16.82 7.75 -6.06
N PRO A 205 16.19 8.39 -7.05
CA PRO A 205 16.77 9.56 -7.70
C PRO A 205 17.05 10.68 -6.69
N LYS A 206 18.14 11.43 -6.88
CA LYS A 206 18.40 12.67 -6.13
C LYS A 206 17.47 13.82 -6.52
N HIS A 207 16.78 13.70 -7.65
CA HIS A 207 15.76 14.65 -8.05
C HIS A 207 14.76 14.03 -9.03
N VAL A 208 13.48 14.37 -8.86
CA VAL A 208 12.41 14.07 -9.81
C VAL A 208 11.55 15.30 -10.05
N GLU A 209 11.47 15.73 -11.31
CA GLU A 209 10.56 16.81 -11.74
C GLU A 209 9.09 16.34 -11.70
N PRO A 210 8.15 17.15 -11.18
CA PRO A 210 6.72 16.80 -11.17
C PRO A 210 6.21 16.41 -12.56
N ASN A 211 5.28 15.46 -12.61
CA ASN A 211 4.79 14.89 -13.87
C ASN A 211 4.19 15.93 -14.83
N TYR A 212 3.64 17.02 -14.30
CA TYR A 212 3.00 18.11 -15.06
C TYR A 212 4.00 19.15 -15.59
N ARG A 213 5.29 19.07 -15.24
CA ARG A 213 6.32 19.92 -15.84
C ARG A 213 6.85 19.29 -17.13
N GLY A 214 6.63 20.00 -18.24
CA GLY A 214 7.17 19.69 -19.55
C GLY A 214 8.53 20.36 -19.82
N GLY A 215 9.10 20.07 -20.98
CA GLY A 215 10.35 20.71 -21.44
C GLY A 215 11.65 20.04 -20.98
N PHE A 216 11.55 18.87 -20.33
CA PHE A 216 12.70 18.08 -19.88
C PHE A 216 12.83 16.80 -20.69
N LYS A 217 14.06 16.41 -21.03
CA LYS A 217 14.35 15.04 -21.45
C LYS A 217 14.16 14.06 -20.29
N PRO A 218 13.91 12.76 -20.54
CA PRO A 218 13.71 11.79 -19.47
C PRO A 218 14.82 11.77 -18.40
N GLU A 219 16.09 11.87 -18.83
CA GLU A 219 17.27 11.91 -17.96
C GLU A 219 17.43 13.22 -17.17
N GLU A 220 16.82 14.31 -17.64
CA GLU A 220 16.81 15.60 -16.93
C GLU A 220 15.67 15.62 -15.90
N ALA A 221 14.54 14.98 -16.23
CA ALA A 221 13.37 14.90 -15.36
C ALA A 221 13.56 13.93 -14.19
N VAL A 222 14.44 12.93 -14.32
CA VAL A 222 14.76 11.94 -13.29
C VAL A 222 16.28 11.82 -13.17
N GLN A 223 16.84 12.40 -12.12
CA GLN A 223 18.28 12.51 -11.96
C GLN A 223 18.76 11.59 -10.83
N TYR A 224 19.69 10.71 -11.15
CA TYR A 224 20.37 9.87 -10.18
C TYR A 224 21.75 10.43 -9.83
N ASP A 225 22.23 10.09 -8.65
CA ASP A 225 23.62 10.13 -8.27
C ASP A 225 24.21 8.71 -8.20
N ASP A 226 25.48 8.64 -7.82
CA ASP A 226 26.14 7.39 -7.50
C ASP A 226 25.71 6.86 -6.13
N TRP A 227 26.09 5.61 -5.83
CA TRP A 227 25.69 4.96 -4.59
C TRP A 227 26.10 5.77 -3.34
N ASN A 228 27.19 6.51 -3.38
CA ASN A 228 27.65 7.40 -2.32
C ASN A 228 27.03 8.82 -2.34
N GLY A 229 25.98 9.06 -3.13
CA GLY A 229 25.29 10.34 -3.24
C GLY A 229 24.12 10.54 -2.26
N GLU A 230 23.40 11.65 -2.40
CA GLU A 230 22.27 12.10 -1.56
C GLU A 230 21.01 11.22 -1.66
N GLY A 231 20.77 10.57 -2.81
CA GLY A 231 19.55 9.79 -3.04
C GLY A 231 19.32 8.72 -1.96
N MET A 232 18.08 8.54 -1.53
CA MET A 232 17.76 7.55 -0.50
C MET A 232 18.06 6.13 -0.99
N GLU A 233 18.66 5.30 -0.13
CA GLU A 233 18.78 3.87 -0.34
C GLU A 233 17.69 3.07 0.37
N ALA A 234 17.34 1.93 -0.20
CA ALA A 234 16.45 0.94 0.41
C ALA A 234 16.89 -0.49 0.10
N GLU A 235 16.49 -1.44 0.93
CA GLU A 235 16.65 -2.87 0.67
C GLU A 235 15.36 -3.63 0.91
N VAL A 236 15.03 -4.53 -0.02
CA VAL A 236 13.94 -5.51 0.13
C VAL A 236 14.53 -6.91 0.16
N TRP A 237 14.16 -7.68 1.17
CA TRP A 237 14.62 -9.04 1.36
C TRP A 237 13.43 -10.00 1.29
N VAL A 238 13.62 -11.14 0.63
CA VAL A 238 12.59 -12.15 0.40
C VAL A 238 13.14 -13.52 0.79
N GLN A 239 12.38 -14.28 1.57
CA GLN A 239 12.73 -15.64 1.96
C GLN A 239 11.54 -16.58 1.74
N ILE A 240 11.82 -17.79 1.25
CA ILE A 240 10.86 -18.90 1.17
C ILE A 240 11.15 -19.89 2.30
N LYS A 241 10.10 -20.32 2.99
CA LYS A 241 10.13 -21.47 3.90
C LYS A 241 9.13 -22.52 3.43
N SER A 242 9.56 -23.76 3.37
CA SER A 242 8.68 -24.90 3.12
C SER A 242 9.24 -26.12 3.84
N ALA A 243 8.38 -26.86 4.53
CA ALA A 243 8.74 -28.13 5.15
C ALA A 243 8.61 -29.32 4.19
N THR A 244 7.88 -29.13 3.08
CA THR A 244 7.51 -30.21 2.15
C THR A 244 8.18 -30.10 0.79
N GLY A 245 8.62 -28.90 0.39
CA GLY A 245 9.35 -28.68 -0.86
C GLY A 245 10.83 -28.37 -0.68
N LYS A 246 11.53 -28.31 -1.80
CA LYS A 246 12.94 -27.90 -1.88
C LYS A 246 13.04 -26.45 -2.34
N VAL A 247 13.75 -25.63 -1.56
CA VAL A 247 14.13 -24.27 -1.97
C VAL A 247 15.56 -24.29 -2.53
N SER A 248 15.75 -23.67 -3.67
CA SER A 248 17.06 -23.53 -4.32
C SER A 248 17.22 -22.15 -4.95
N VAL A 249 18.43 -21.84 -5.39
CA VAL A 249 18.78 -20.57 -6.03
C VAL A 249 19.10 -20.83 -7.50
N LYS A 250 18.52 -20.02 -8.39
CA LYS A 250 18.82 -20.04 -9.82
C LYS A 250 18.74 -18.62 -10.38
N ASP A 251 19.78 -18.18 -11.09
CA ASP A 251 19.81 -16.88 -11.80
C ASP A 251 19.40 -15.67 -10.92
N ASN A 252 19.91 -15.60 -9.69
CA ASN A 252 19.53 -14.59 -8.68
C ASN A 252 18.02 -14.58 -8.33
N GLN A 253 17.38 -15.74 -8.38
CA GLN A 253 15.99 -15.95 -7.98
C GLN A 253 15.91 -17.12 -6.99
N LEU A 254 14.84 -17.16 -6.18
CA LEU A 254 14.52 -18.31 -5.34
C LEU A 254 13.53 -19.22 -6.07
N VAL A 255 13.80 -20.51 -6.09
CA VAL A 255 12.98 -21.53 -6.75
C VAL A 255 12.47 -22.49 -5.69
N LEU A 256 11.15 -22.67 -5.65
CA LEU A 256 10.48 -23.71 -4.86
C LEU A 256 10.02 -24.84 -5.78
N GLU A 257 10.37 -26.07 -5.42
CA GLU A 257 9.93 -27.28 -6.12
C GLU A 257 9.27 -28.28 -5.16
N ASN A 258 8.28 -29.00 -5.67
CA ASN A 258 7.67 -30.17 -5.02
C ASN A 258 7.09 -29.94 -3.61
N ALA A 259 6.55 -28.74 -3.33
CA ALA A 259 5.91 -28.44 -2.04
C ALA A 259 4.41 -28.79 -2.04
N SER A 260 3.84 -29.06 -0.88
CA SER A 260 2.38 -28.96 -0.65
C SER A 260 1.99 -27.59 -0.08
N GLU A 261 2.91 -26.96 0.66
CA GLU A 261 2.72 -25.64 1.25
C GLU A 261 4.05 -24.87 1.30
N ALA A 262 3.96 -23.56 1.25
CA ALA A 262 5.09 -22.67 1.48
C ALA A 262 4.66 -21.36 2.12
N GLU A 263 5.59 -20.77 2.85
CA GLU A 263 5.49 -19.43 3.42
C GLU A 263 6.53 -18.55 2.72
N VAL A 264 6.13 -17.34 2.33
CA VAL A 264 7.02 -16.31 1.78
C VAL A 264 6.99 -15.10 2.70
N TYR A 265 8.17 -14.65 3.12
CA TYR A 265 8.35 -13.48 3.97
C TYR A 265 9.06 -12.39 3.17
N VAL A 266 8.57 -11.15 3.29
CA VAL A 266 9.14 -9.98 2.63
C VAL A 266 9.27 -8.85 3.64
N VAL A 267 10.46 -8.27 3.74
CA VAL A 267 10.72 -7.07 4.55
C VAL A 267 11.39 -6.02 3.69
N ALA A 268 11.17 -4.76 4.03
CA ALA A 268 11.73 -3.63 3.32
C ALA A 268 12.19 -2.58 4.33
N ALA A 269 13.41 -2.07 4.20
CA ALA A 269 13.94 -0.98 5.03
C ALA A 269 14.54 0.11 4.14
N THR A 270 14.60 1.34 4.66
CA THR A 270 15.23 2.47 3.97
C THR A 270 16.37 3.05 4.81
N SER A 271 17.14 3.95 4.19
CA SER A 271 18.19 4.73 4.83
C SER A 271 17.68 6.04 5.44
N TYR A 272 16.36 6.26 5.43
CA TYR A 272 15.74 7.43 6.04
C TYR A 272 16.18 7.59 7.51
N ASN A 273 16.64 8.80 7.86
CA ASN A 273 17.16 9.12 9.19
C ASN A 273 16.52 10.42 9.75
N GLY A 274 15.23 10.63 9.47
CA GLY A 274 14.50 11.84 9.82
C GLY A 274 14.51 12.90 8.71
N ARG A 275 13.67 13.94 8.88
CA ARG A 275 13.37 14.90 7.80
C ARG A 275 14.45 15.94 7.52
N PHE A 276 15.41 16.11 8.42
CA PHE A 276 16.46 17.15 8.31
C PHE A 276 17.85 16.58 8.03
N LYS A 277 17.98 15.26 7.83
CA LYS A 277 19.24 14.59 7.51
C LYS A 277 19.19 14.02 6.11
N SER A 278 20.30 14.10 5.39
CA SER A 278 20.39 13.48 4.07
C SER A 278 20.28 11.95 4.20
N PRO A 279 19.30 11.29 3.56
CA PRO A 279 19.16 9.85 3.68
C PRO A 279 20.28 9.08 2.96
N GLY A 280 20.95 9.68 1.97
CA GLY A 280 22.09 9.05 1.31
C GLY A 280 23.43 9.28 2.01
N LEU A 281 23.63 10.44 2.66
CA LEU A 281 24.93 10.81 3.25
C LEU A 281 24.99 10.61 4.78
N GLU A 282 23.85 10.75 5.45
CA GLU A 282 23.70 10.62 6.91
C GLU A 282 22.66 9.54 7.26
N GLY A 283 22.39 8.64 6.32
CA GLY A 283 21.34 7.64 6.42
C GLY A 283 21.64 6.50 7.38
N LEU A 284 20.57 5.77 7.72
CA LEU A 284 20.69 4.46 8.36
C LEU A 284 21.14 3.41 7.34
N GLU A 285 21.78 2.33 7.80
CA GLU A 285 22.15 1.21 6.91
C GLU A 285 20.93 0.27 6.71
N PRO A 286 20.31 0.22 5.51
CA PRO A 286 19.07 -0.54 5.30
C PRO A 286 19.26 -2.04 5.52
N SER A 287 20.43 -2.60 5.16
CA SER A 287 20.71 -4.03 5.30
C SER A 287 20.62 -4.51 6.75
N LYS A 288 21.02 -3.68 7.72
CA LYS A 288 20.98 -4.04 9.14
C LYS A 288 19.54 -4.20 9.62
N GLN A 289 18.69 -3.22 9.28
CA GLN A 289 17.29 -3.22 9.68
C GLN A 289 16.49 -4.33 8.97
N ALA A 290 16.68 -4.47 7.65
CA ALA A 290 16.05 -5.53 6.87
C ALA A 290 16.47 -6.93 7.37
N GLY A 291 17.75 -7.12 7.71
CA GLY A 291 18.23 -8.38 8.26
C GLY A 291 17.58 -8.75 9.60
N GLU A 292 17.44 -7.78 10.51
CA GLU A 292 16.79 -8.02 11.80
C GLU A 292 15.30 -8.32 11.64
N TRP A 293 14.58 -7.56 10.81
CA TRP A 293 13.16 -7.84 10.54
C TRP A 293 12.96 -9.19 9.85
N MET A 294 13.81 -9.56 8.88
CA MET A 294 13.74 -10.87 8.24
C MET A 294 13.93 -11.99 9.26
N ARG A 295 14.95 -11.88 10.13
CA ARG A 295 15.23 -12.87 11.17
C ARG A 295 14.06 -13.04 12.14
N LEU A 296 13.44 -11.94 12.56
CA LEU A 296 12.28 -11.96 13.47
C LEU A 296 11.03 -12.54 12.80
N ALA A 297 10.72 -12.11 11.58
CA ALA A 297 9.54 -12.55 10.84
C ALA A 297 9.65 -14.02 10.44
N SER A 298 10.75 -14.45 9.85
CA SER A 298 10.92 -15.84 9.40
C SER A 298 11.20 -16.81 10.55
N GLY A 299 11.52 -16.31 11.75
CA GLY A 299 11.57 -17.07 12.99
C GLY A 299 10.20 -17.47 13.55
N ARG A 300 9.09 -16.90 13.04
CA ARG A 300 7.71 -17.23 13.43
C ARG A 300 7.01 -18.03 12.32
N SER A 301 5.97 -18.78 12.68
CA SER A 301 5.07 -19.39 11.69
C SER A 301 4.14 -18.33 11.09
N TYR A 302 3.64 -18.58 9.88
CA TYR A 302 2.61 -17.74 9.26
C TYR A 302 1.40 -17.55 10.18
N GLU A 303 0.89 -18.62 10.79
CA GLU A 303 -0.26 -18.55 11.70
C GLU A 303 -0.02 -17.65 12.91
N SER A 304 1.21 -17.64 13.45
CA SER A 304 1.55 -16.73 14.54
C SER A 304 1.52 -15.26 14.09
N ILE A 305 2.08 -14.95 12.91
CA ILE A 305 2.06 -13.59 12.35
C ILE A 305 0.62 -13.19 12.05
N ARG A 306 -0.16 -14.06 11.39
CA ARG A 306 -1.56 -13.85 11.05
C ARG A 306 -2.40 -13.52 12.27
N LYS A 307 -2.20 -14.24 13.38
CA LYS A 307 -2.89 -13.96 14.64
C LYS A 307 -2.54 -12.58 15.21
N MET A 308 -1.26 -12.23 15.27
CA MET A 308 -0.82 -10.92 15.78
C MET A 308 -1.26 -9.77 14.89
N HIS A 309 -1.18 -9.96 13.57
CA HIS A 309 -1.71 -9.06 12.55
C HIS A 309 -3.19 -8.80 12.77
N TYR A 310 -4.01 -9.85 12.88
CA TYR A 310 -5.44 -9.70 13.13
C TYR A 310 -5.74 -8.97 14.45
N GLN A 311 -5.02 -9.30 15.53
CA GLN A 311 -5.20 -8.64 16.82
C GLN A 311 -4.90 -7.13 16.74
N ASP A 312 -3.79 -6.75 16.12
CA ASP A 312 -3.42 -5.35 15.90
C ASP A 312 -4.40 -4.61 15.00
N TYR A 313 -4.71 -5.20 13.85
CA TYR A 313 -5.58 -4.61 12.85
C TYR A 313 -7.01 -4.47 13.36
N HIS A 314 -7.57 -5.53 13.92
CA HIS A 314 -8.95 -5.55 14.40
C HIS A 314 -9.15 -4.67 15.64
N ALA A 315 -8.10 -4.41 16.44
CA ALA A 315 -8.14 -3.41 17.51
C ALA A 315 -8.38 -1.98 17.01
N LEU A 316 -8.18 -1.71 15.71
CA LEU A 316 -8.53 -0.45 15.04
C LEU A 316 -9.81 -0.60 14.20
N TYR A 317 -9.85 -1.61 13.33
CA TYR A 317 -10.96 -1.81 12.39
C TYR A 317 -12.27 -2.21 13.08
N GLY A 318 -12.23 -3.03 14.12
CA GLY A 318 -13.42 -3.48 14.86
C GLY A 318 -14.09 -2.40 15.73
N ARG A 319 -13.57 -1.16 15.76
CA ARG A 319 -14.11 -0.07 16.59
C ARG A 319 -15.39 0.57 16.04
N VAL A 320 -15.65 0.41 14.75
CA VAL A 320 -16.85 0.92 14.08
C VAL A 320 -17.35 -0.16 13.17
N ASP A 321 -18.64 -0.40 13.23
CA ASP A 321 -19.38 -1.25 12.31
C ASP A 321 -20.49 -0.41 11.68
N LEU A 322 -20.62 -0.49 10.37
CA LEU A 322 -21.68 0.14 9.60
C LEU A 322 -22.36 -0.94 8.77
N ALA A 323 -23.56 -1.31 9.19
CA ALA A 323 -24.40 -2.23 8.46
C ALA A 323 -25.58 -1.50 7.79
N LEU A 324 -25.76 -1.74 6.49
CA LEU A 324 -26.88 -1.24 5.69
C LEU A 324 -27.66 -2.41 5.08
N GLU A 325 -28.88 -2.15 4.63
CA GLU A 325 -29.79 -3.16 4.09
C GLU A 325 -29.15 -4.02 3.00
N SER A 326 -29.33 -5.35 3.11
CA SER A 326 -28.85 -6.30 2.11
C SER A 326 -29.87 -6.53 1.02
N LYS A 327 -29.43 -6.37 -0.24
CA LYS A 327 -30.14 -6.84 -1.44
C LYS A 327 -29.64 -8.20 -1.93
N GLY A 328 -28.73 -8.85 -1.20
CA GLY A 328 -28.07 -10.07 -1.65
C GLY A 328 -27.04 -9.88 -2.76
N THR A 329 -26.62 -8.64 -3.05
CA THR A 329 -25.65 -8.30 -4.10
C THR A 329 -24.20 -8.66 -3.75
N ALA A 330 -23.93 -9.06 -2.51
CA ALA A 330 -22.61 -9.51 -2.06
C ALA A 330 -22.05 -10.71 -2.86
N ASN A 331 -22.92 -11.49 -3.51
CA ASN A 331 -22.55 -12.59 -4.41
C ASN A 331 -22.21 -12.14 -5.85
N ILE A 332 -22.18 -10.82 -6.11
CA ILE A 332 -21.75 -10.22 -7.38
C ILE A 332 -20.34 -9.62 -7.18
N PRO A 333 -19.39 -9.84 -8.10
CA PRO A 333 -18.08 -9.19 -8.07
C PRO A 333 -18.15 -7.66 -7.89
N THR A 334 -17.21 -7.09 -7.14
CA THR A 334 -17.25 -5.68 -6.72
C THR A 334 -17.24 -4.70 -7.89
N ASP A 335 -16.51 -4.99 -8.96
CA ASP A 335 -16.51 -4.21 -10.21
C ASP A 335 -17.90 -4.16 -10.86
N LYS A 336 -18.58 -5.30 -10.94
CA LYS A 336 -19.95 -5.40 -11.47
C LYS A 336 -20.95 -4.67 -10.57
N ARG A 337 -20.79 -4.71 -9.24
CA ARG A 337 -21.60 -3.93 -8.29
C ARG A 337 -21.47 -2.43 -8.54
N ILE A 338 -20.25 -1.93 -8.74
CA ILE A 338 -19.98 -0.51 -9.05
C ILE A 338 -20.67 -0.09 -10.35
N VAL A 339 -20.50 -0.87 -11.42
CA VAL A 339 -21.10 -0.57 -12.73
C VAL A 339 -22.64 -0.53 -12.66
N ASN A 340 -23.23 -1.41 -11.86
CA ASN A 340 -24.68 -1.52 -11.73
C ASN A 340 -25.30 -0.51 -10.75
N TYR A 341 -24.50 0.13 -9.89
CA TYR A 341 -24.98 0.95 -8.76
C TYR A 341 -25.97 2.05 -9.18
N ALA A 342 -25.75 2.70 -10.33
CA ALA A 342 -26.64 3.77 -10.82
C ALA A 342 -28.03 3.25 -11.25
N LYS A 343 -28.14 1.97 -11.64
CA LYS A 343 -29.39 1.33 -12.06
C LYS A 343 -30.08 0.61 -10.91
N ASP A 344 -29.30 -0.02 -10.04
CA ASP A 344 -29.76 -0.73 -8.86
C ASP A 344 -28.91 -0.32 -7.67
N ALA A 345 -29.40 0.66 -6.90
CA ALA A 345 -28.70 1.19 -5.75
C ALA A 345 -28.42 0.06 -4.75
N ASP A 346 -27.17 -0.09 -4.34
CA ASP A 346 -26.70 -1.16 -3.46
C ASP A 346 -26.25 -0.57 -2.12
N PRO A 347 -27.10 -0.55 -1.07
CA PRO A 347 -26.73 0.02 0.23
C PRO A 347 -25.49 -0.66 0.84
N GLN A 348 -25.30 -1.97 0.62
CA GLN A 348 -24.09 -2.65 1.11
C GLN A 348 -22.82 -2.16 0.39
N MET A 349 -22.90 -1.64 -0.83
CA MET A 349 -21.75 -1.04 -1.51
C MET A 349 -21.34 0.28 -0.85
N VAL A 350 -22.30 1.05 -0.32
CA VAL A 350 -22.02 2.27 0.46
C VAL A 350 -21.32 1.93 1.77
N ALA A 351 -21.82 0.92 2.49
CA ALA A 351 -21.18 0.43 3.71
C ALA A 351 -19.74 -0.08 3.42
N LEU A 352 -19.57 -0.83 2.33
CA LEU A 352 -18.25 -1.31 1.89
C LEU A 352 -17.29 -0.16 1.58
N LEU A 353 -17.75 0.88 0.87
CA LEU A 353 -16.92 2.05 0.55
C LEU A 353 -16.51 2.84 1.81
N PHE A 354 -17.43 3.00 2.76
CA PHE A 354 -17.15 3.61 4.07
C PHE A 354 -16.07 2.81 4.82
N ASN A 355 -16.24 1.50 4.93
CA ASN A 355 -15.29 0.60 5.58
C ASN A 355 -13.95 0.56 4.85
N TYR A 356 -13.95 0.70 3.52
CA TYR A 356 -12.73 0.77 2.73
C TYR A 356 -11.92 2.03 3.02
N GLY A 357 -12.57 3.19 3.22
CA GLY A 357 -11.87 4.42 3.65
C GLY A 357 -11.15 4.25 4.99
N ARG A 358 -11.79 3.59 5.95
CA ARG A 358 -11.18 3.25 7.26
C ARG A 358 -10.00 2.28 7.09
N TYR A 359 -10.19 1.21 6.32
CA TYR A 359 -9.15 0.25 5.98
C TYR A 359 -7.91 0.92 5.36
N LEU A 360 -8.10 1.81 4.38
CA LEU A 360 -7.01 2.48 3.69
C LEU A 360 -6.21 3.36 4.64
N LEU A 361 -6.86 4.08 5.57
CA LEU A 361 -6.15 4.88 6.56
C LEU A 361 -5.35 4.00 7.53
N ILE A 362 -5.93 2.90 8.04
CA ILE A 362 -5.21 1.91 8.87
C ILE A 362 -4.00 1.35 8.12
N SER A 363 -4.15 1.10 6.82
CA SER A 363 -3.10 0.45 6.01
C SER A 363 -2.01 1.42 5.52
N SER A 364 -2.20 2.73 5.66
CA SER A 364 -1.29 3.77 5.13
C SER A 364 -0.74 4.77 6.15
N SER A 365 -1.35 4.92 7.34
CA SER A 365 -0.95 5.93 8.34
C SER A 365 -0.83 5.34 9.74
N ARG A 366 0.22 4.53 9.96
CA ARG A 366 0.49 3.92 11.28
C ARG A 366 1.63 4.61 12.01
N HIS A 367 1.65 4.47 13.33
CA HIS A 367 2.71 4.97 14.19
C HIS A 367 4.12 4.65 13.64
N GLY A 368 5.00 5.65 13.73
CA GLY A 368 6.37 5.59 13.22
C GLY A 368 6.53 5.69 11.70
N GLY A 369 5.45 5.72 10.92
CA GLY A 369 5.47 5.93 9.47
C GLY A 369 5.27 7.41 9.09
N GLN A 370 5.19 7.69 7.78
CA GLN A 370 4.81 9.01 7.28
C GLN A 370 3.29 9.18 7.19
N ALA A 371 2.85 10.43 7.01
CA ALA A 371 1.46 10.70 6.71
C ALA A 371 1.05 10.08 5.36
N ALA A 372 -0.22 9.70 5.22
CA ALA A 372 -0.78 9.23 3.96
C ALA A 372 -0.70 10.36 2.90
N ASN A 373 -0.01 10.08 1.79
CA ASN A 373 0.15 11.04 0.68
C ASN A 373 -1.07 11.00 -0.27
N LEU A 374 -0.99 11.64 -1.44
CA LEU A 374 -2.09 11.65 -2.43
C LEU A 374 -2.56 10.24 -2.87
N GLN A 375 -1.73 9.22 -2.73
CA GLN A 375 -2.04 7.82 -3.05
C GLN A 375 -1.95 6.90 -1.83
N GLY A 376 -2.02 7.46 -0.61
CA GLY A 376 -1.79 6.74 0.64
C GLY A 376 -0.33 6.34 0.77
N ILE A 377 -0.02 5.09 0.39
CA ILE A 377 1.35 4.58 0.25
C ILE A 377 1.55 3.74 -1.04
N TRP A 378 0.59 3.71 -1.97
CA TRP A 378 0.63 2.84 -3.15
C TRP A 378 0.91 3.62 -4.43
N ASN A 379 2.05 3.38 -5.07
CA ASN A 379 2.48 4.07 -6.29
C ASN A 379 3.35 3.17 -7.18
N ASN A 380 3.07 3.10 -8.48
CA ASN A 380 3.87 2.37 -9.46
C ASN A 380 4.62 3.26 -10.47
N MET A 381 4.65 4.58 -10.27
CA MET A 381 5.21 5.54 -11.22
C MET A 381 6.41 6.29 -10.62
N VAL A 382 7.48 6.46 -11.41
CA VAL A 382 8.64 7.29 -11.02
C VAL A 382 8.27 8.78 -10.91
N ARG A 383 7.44 9.26 -11.85
CA ARG A 383 6.85 10.61 -11.88
C ARG A 383 5.34 10.50 -11.68
N PRO A 384 4.86 10.21 -10.46
CA PRO A 384 3.44 10.04 -10.22
C PRO A 384 2.67 11.36 -10.39
N PRO A 385 1.34 11.31 -10.65
CA PRO A 385 0.50 12.49 -10.69
C PRO A 385 0.69 13.36 -9.44
N TRP A 386 1.02 14.63 -9.68
CA TRP A 386 1.33 15.61 -8.65
C TRP A 386 2.37 15.14 -7.62
N SER A 387 3.39 14.41 -8.11
CA SER A 387 4.49 13.89 -7.30
C SER A 387 4.06 12.92 -6.19
N SER A 388 2.78 12.53 -6.17
CA SER A 388 2.15 11.81 -5.06
C SER A 388 2.56 12.41 -3.70
N ASN A 389 2.60 13.75 -3.65
CA ASN A 389 3.13 14.51 -2.51
C ASN A 389 2.07 14.76 -1.44
N TYR A 390 2.34 15.72 -0.55
CA TYR A 390 1.37 16.27 0.38
C TYR A 390 0.83 17.60 -0.16
N THR A 391 -0.30 17.56 -0.87
CA THR A 391 -0.99 18.79 -1.29
C THR A 391 -1.80 19.37 -0.12
N THR A 392 -1.39 20.54 0.36
CA THR A 392 -1.81 21.12 1.65
C THR A 392 -2.95 22.13 1.58
N ASN A 393 -3.62 22.27 0.43
CA ASN A 393 -4.77 23.18 0.29
C ASN A 393 -6.14 22.47 0.33
N ILE A 394 -6.16 21.13 0.39
CA ILE A 394 -7.37 20.33 0.62
C ILE A 394 -7.04 18.84 0.85
N ASN A 395 -6.11 18.27 0.08
CA ASN A 395 -5.99 16.81 -0.05
C ASN A 395 -5.46 16.15 1.22
N VAL A 396 -4.34 16.62 1.78
CA VAL A 396 -3.80 16.01 3.01
C VAL A 396 -4.77 16.19 4.18
N GLN A 397 -5.53 17.28 4.23
CA GLN A 397 -6.58 17.44 5.24
C GLN A 397 -7.69 16.41 5.05
N MET A 398 -8.15 16.23 3.80
CA MET A 398 -9.19 15.28 3.44
C MET A 398 -8.82 13.84 3.78
N ASN A 399 -7.55 13.45 3.59
CA ASN A 399 -7.04 12.13 3.96
C ASN A 399 -7.33 11.78 5.45
N TYR A 400 -7.36 12.79 6.32
CA TYR A 400 -7.48 12.62 7.78
C TYR A 400 -8.84 13.02 8.36
N TRP A 401 -9.77 13.54 7.56
CA TRP A 401 -11.16 13.76 8.01
C TRP A 401 -11.82 12.54 8.67
N PRO A 402 -11.66 11.30 8.17
CA PRO A 402 -12.26 10.14 8.83
C PRO A 402 -11.55 9.74 10.12
N ALA A 403 -10.34 10.22 10.41
CA ALA A 403 -9.51 9.71 11.51
C ALA A 403 -10.22 9.82 12.87
N GLU A 404 -10.71 11.00 13.22
CA GLU A 404 -11.37 11.21 14.51
C GLU A 404 -12.81 10.68 14.49
N MET A 405 -13.57 11.00 13.44
CA MET A 405 -15.00 10.64 13.34
C MET A 405 -15.25 9.13 13.22
N CYS A 406 -14.29 8.37 12.67
CA CYS A 406 -14.39 6.92 12.52
C CYS A 406 -13.61 6.13 13.59
N ASN A 407 -13.29 6.77 14.73
CA ASN A 407 -12.64 6.16 15.90
C ASN A 407 -11.23 5.60 15.61
N LEU A 408 -10.46 6.34 14.81
CA LEU A 408 -9.11 6.01 14.36
C LEU A 408 -8.07 7.07 14.79
N SER A 409 -8.30 7.80 15.88
CA SER A 409 -7.40 8.86 16.38
C SER A 409 -5.91 8.50 16.46
N PRO A 410 -5.49 7.26 16.85
CA PRO A 410 -4.08 6.89 16.83
C PRO A 410 -3.41 7.00 15.45
N LEU A 411 -4.19 6.99 14.36
CA LEU A 411 -3.69 7.11 13.00
C LEU A 411 -3.39 8.55 12.58
N THR A 412 -3.79 9.55 13.38
CA THR A 412 -3.54 10.98 13.13
C THR A 412 -2.09 11.38 13.47
N GLU A 413 -1.37 10.58 14.25
CA GLU A 413 -0.01 10.89 14.69
C GLU A 413 0.97 11.19 13.53
N PRO A 414 1.03 10.43 12.42
CA PRO A 414 1.92 10.77 11.31
C PRO A 414 1.64 12.14 10.68
N LEU A 415 0.37 12.59 10.65
CA LEU A 415 0.03 13.95 10.23
C LEU A 415 0.50 15.00 11.24
N MET A 416 0.37 14.73 12.54
CA MET A 416 0.85 15.65 13.57
C MET A 416 2.38 15.78 13.54
N ASN A 417 3.08 14.68 13.26
CA ASN A 417 4.52 14.71 13.00
C ASN A 417 4.83 15.49 11.71
N LEU A 418 4.01 15.37 10.65
CA LEU A 418 4.12 16.23 9.45
C LEU A 418 4.07 17.72 9.81
N ILE A 419 3.02 18.13 10.52
CA ILE A 419 2.83 19.53 10.94
C ILE A 419 3.98 20.01 11.83
N LYS A 420 4.46 19.16 12.75
CA LYS A 420 5.55 19.49 13.67
C LYS A 420 6.87 19.77 12.94
N ASP A 421 7.23 19.00 11.92
CA ASP A 421 8.49 19.29 11.23
C ASP A 421 8.34 20.49 10.27
N LEU A 422 7.15 20.69 9.69
CA LEU A 422 6.86 21.87 8.90
C LEU A 422 6.99 23.15 9.74
N SER A 423 6.56 23.14 11.01
CA SER A 423 6.70 24.32 11.87
C SER A 423 8.14 24.68 12.23
N VAL A 424 9.10 23.77 12.03
CA VAL A 424 10.53 24.04 12.14
C VAL A 424 11.09 24.62 10.85
N ASN A 425 10.67 24.10 9.68
CA ASN A 425 11.15 24.55 8.37
C ASN A 425 10.59 25.92 7.95
N GLY A 426 9.35 26.24 8.34
CA GLY A 426 8.61 27.43 7.88
C GLY A 426 7.46 27.07 6.96
#